data_AF-A0A4U1IV70-F1
#
_entry.id   AF-A0A4U1IV70-F1
#
_cell.length_a   1.000
_cell.length_b   1.000
_cell.length_c   1.000
_cell.angle_alpha   90.00
_cell.angle_beta   90.00
_cell.angle_gamma   90.00
#
_symmetry.space_group_name_H-M   'P 1'
#
loop_
_entity.id
_entity.type
_entity.pdbx_description
1 polymer ?
#
loop_
_entity_poly.entity_id
_entity_poly.type
_entity_poly.pdbx_seq_one_letter_code
_entity_poly.pdbx_strand_id
1 'polypeptide(L)'
;MQLLSAGGEAVTPAGRAFVRWIVLAAALVALASGCAALRPVTTSTAEYGAFRKARISPTLEGRIVAAARYLAQYPDGTFATEVRAFYTMAEPLYFEEHRGTAAGLHVYLAALPRGPHAAEARQRLERLAEKGPSAEGGFDRAVMGTNARLARLAGMRSAAREQMMTSLRVWLDPDAFARPMVEAKAELLVPWSLSLPWPRCTWNDEARGGEMRCEKLFELPYEVTKGEGTEERQATVEVVIVEDARGRPRRVTIGGPDLFVRLEETFTGRAIDLGDPSGRAAGVSRATELVRREFSARISDDPACRKRTRAPKVLELACGGVRVVVEAALDSTEDDRIVITPMTSD
;
A
#
# COMPACT_ATOMS: atom_id res chain seq x y z
N MET A 1 -30.89 61.69 42.97
CA MET A 1 -30.94 60.30 43.49
C MET A 1 -30.76 59.39 42.28
N GLN A 2 -29.75 58.54 42.11
CA GLN A 2 -28.72 57.99 43.00
C GLN A 2 -27.37 58.02 42.26
N LEU A 3 -26.32 58.31 43.02
CA LEU A 3 -24.92 58.23 42.64
C LEU A 3 -24.49 56.76 42.64
N LEU A 4 -23.79 56.29 41.59
CA LEU A 4 -23.02 55.05 41.64
C LEU A 4 -21.55 55.35 41.37
N SER A 5 -20.75 54.73 42.22
CA SER A 5 -19.39 55.07 42.60
C SER A 5 -18.36 54.54 41.62
N ALA A 6 -17.44 55.40 41.18
CA ALA A 6 -16.23 55.03 40.47
C ALA A 6 -15.15 54.62 41.49
N GLY A 7 -15.05 53.31 41.77
CA GLY A 7 -13.96 52.73 42.55
C GLY A 7 -12.75 52.45 41.67
N GLY A 8 -11.87 53.45 41.55
CA GLY A 8 -10.55 53.27 40.94
C GLY A 8 -9.55 52.75 41.97
N GLU A 9 -9.29 51.45 41.97
CA GLU A 9 -8.18 50.88 42.73
C GLU A 9 -6.86 51.19 42.03
N ALA A 10 -6.00 51.93 42.73
CA ALA A 10 -4.66 52.29 42.27
C ALA A 10 -3.78 51.03 42.24
N VAL A 11 -3.51 50.52 41.04
CA VAL A 11 -2.57 49.43 40.80
C VAL A 11 -1.15 49.91 41.14
N THR A 12 -0.62 49.43 42.25
CA THR A 12 0.75 49.69 42.70
C THR A 12 1.80 49.24 41.66
N PRO A 13 2.85 50.04 41.41
CA PRO A 13 3.83 49.79 40.34
C PRO A 13 4.70 48.53 40.52
N ALA A 14 4.63 47.85 41.66
CA ALA A 14 5.36 46.59 41.91
C ALA A 14 4.81 45.38 41.14
N GLY A 15 3.54 45.40 40.69
CA GLY A 15 2.91 44.27 39.97
C GLY A 15 3.30 44.16 38.50
N ARG A 16 3.77 45.25 37.86
CA ARG A 16 4.07 45.27 36.41
C ARG A 16 5.37 44.54 36.05
N ALA A 17 6.33 44.45 36.97
CA ALA A 17 7.57 43.71 36.76
C ALA A 17 7.34 42.19 36.77
N PHE A 18 6.45 41.71 37.65
CA PHE A 18 6.17 40.28 37.81
C PHE A 18 5.40 39.71 36.61
N VAL A 19 4.42 40.45 36.08
CA VAL A 19 3.65 40.02 34.90
C VAL A 19 4.51 39.95 33.64
N ARG A 20 5.48 40.87 33.47
CA ARG A 20 6.43 40.83 32.33
C ARG A 20 7.34 39.59 32.38
N TRP A 21 7.80 39.19 33.56
CA TRP A 21 8.60 37.98 33.74
C TRP A 21 7.81 36.70 33.46
N ILE A 22 6.55 36.62 33.88
CA ILE A 22 5.68 35.46 33.60
C ILE A 22 5.43 35.31 32.09
N VAL A 23 5.15 36.41 31.37
CA VAL A 23 4.93 36.36 29.91
C VAL A 23 6.20 35.97 29.15
N LEU A 24 7.38 36.46 29.57
CA LEU A 24 8.65 36.08 28.96
C LEU A 24 9.00 34.61 29.21
N ALA A 25 8.75 34.11 30.44
CA ALA A 25 8.96 32.71 30.78
C ALA A 25 8.01 31.79 29.99
N ALA A 26 6.74 32.17 29.84
CA ALA A 26 5.77 31.40 29.06
C ALA A 26 6.12 31.38 27.55
N ALA A 27 6.62 32.48 26.99
CA ALA A 27 7.07 32.54 25.60
C ALA A 27 8.33 31.67 25.35
N LEU A 28 9.27 31.64 26.30
CA LEU A 28 10.47 30.78 26.21
C LEU A 28 10.12 29.29 26.31
N VAL A 29 9.15 28.91 27.16
CA VAL A 29 8.66 27.53 27.26
C VAL A 29 7.93 27.11 25.98
N ALA A 30 7.12 27.99 25.38
CA ALA A 30 6.42 27.70 24.13
C ALA A 30 7.38 27.52 22.94
N LEU A 31 8.48 28.30 22.88
CA LEU A 31 9.51 28.16 21.86
C LEU A 31 10.32 26.86 22.02
N ALA A 32 10.55 26.39 23.26
CA ALA A 32 11.25 25.14 23.51
C ALA A 32 10.44 23.88 23.11
N SER A 33 9.10 23.94 23.16
CA SER A 33 8.22 22.84 22.72
C SER A 33 8.08 22.72 21.19
N GLY A 34 8.45 23.76 20.42
CA GLY A 34 8.35 23.76 18.95
C GLY A 34 9.49 23.05 18.21
N CYS A 35 10.60 22.72 18.88
CA CYS A 35 11.79 22.15 18.23
C CYS A 35 11.60 20.70 17.75
N ALA A 36 10.52 20.01 18.11
CA ALA A 36 10.23 18.67 17.60
C ALA A 36 9.91 18.69 16.08
N ALA A 37 9.38 19.80 15.55
CA ALA A 37 9.01 19.93 14.14
C ALA A 37 10.20 20.20 13.19
N LEU A 38 11.37 20.59 13.73
CA LEU A 38 12.56 20.89 12.91
C LEU A 38 13.52 19.69 12.75
N ARG A 39 13.28 18.58 13.45
CA ARG A 39 14.10 17.34 13.35
C ARG A 39 14.33 16.83 11.90
N PRO A 40 13.36 16.93 10.96
CA PRO A 40 13.57 16.48 9.58
C PRO A 40 14.56 17.33 8.78
N VAL A 41 14.87 18.55 9.22
CA VAL A 41 15.67 19.51 8.43
C VAL A 41 17.18 19.27 8.61
N THR A 42 17.60 18.67 9.72
CA THR A 42 19.02 18.43 10.04
C THR A 42 19.47 17.00 9.79
N THR A 43 18.56 16.08 9.48
CA THR A 43 18.90 14.67 9.22
C THR A 43 19.41 14.49 7.79
N SER A 44 20.33 13.54 7.60
CA SER A 44 20.70 13.13 6.25
C SER A 44 19.49 12.54 5.51
N THR A 45 19.45 12.69 4.19
CA THR A 45 18.41 12.10 3.33
C THR A 45 18.39 10.58 3.43
N ALA A 46 19.56 9.95 3.61
CA ALA A 46 19.71 8.51 3.77
C ALA A 46 19.08 8.00 5.08
N GLU A 47 19.33 8.68 6.20
CA GLU A 47 18.73 8.34 7.48
C GLU A 47 17.21 8.53 7.46
N TYR A 48 16.73 9.65 6.92
CA TYR A 48 15.30 9.91 6.80
C TYR A 48 14.60 8.86 5.93
N GLY A 49 15.22 8.46 4.81
CA GLY A 49 14.73 7.38 3.96
C GLY A 49 14.63 6.03 4.69
N ALA A 50 15.61 5.71 5.55
CA ALA A 50 15.59 4.50 6.37
C ALA A 50 14.50 4.56 7.46
N PHE A 51 14.36 5.70 8.13
CA PHE A 51 13.30 5.94 9.12
C PHE A 51 11.91 5.80 8.49
N ARG A 52 11.68 6.40 7.31
CA ARG A 52 10.41 6.33 6.61
C ARG A 52 10.02 4.87 6.35
N LYS A 53 10.94 4.05 5.84
CA LYS A 53 10.71 2.60 5.64
C LYS A 53 10.29 1.91 6.95
N ALA A 54 10.98 2.18 8.06
CA ALA A 54 10.62 1.64 9.39
C ALA A 54 9.26 2.14 9.91
N ARG A 55 8.72 3.24 9.39
CA ARG A 55 7.44 3.80 9.82
C ARG A 55 6.27 3.40 8.93
N ILE A 56 6.46 3.29 7.62
CA ILE A 56 5.35 3.12 6.64
C ILE A 56 5.34 1.76 5.93
N SER A 57 6.22 0.81 6.29
CA SER A 57 6.15 -0.53 5.70
C SER A 57 4.76 -1.16 5.89
N PRO A 58 4.18 -1.80 4.86
CA PRO A 58 2.78 -2.22 4.84
C PRO A 58 2.49 -3.45 5.71
N THR A 59 3.51 -4.23 6.06
CA THR A 59 3.38 -5.44 6.89
C THR A 59 4.17 -5.29 8.18
N LEU A 60 3.73 -5.96 9.25
CA LEU A 60 4.42 -5.98 10.54
C LEU A 60 5.87 -6.47 10.37
N GLU A 61 6.06 -7.58 9.67
CA GLU A 61 7.39 -8.15 9.36
C GLU A 61 8.27 -7.13 8.63
N GLY A 62 7.78 -6.54 7.54
CA GLY A 62 8.55 -5.56 6.77
C GLY A 62 8.92 -4.32 7.60
N ARG A 63 8.04 -3.92 8.52
CA ARG A 63 8.27 -2.80 9.43
C ARG A 63 9.31 -3.13 10.50
N ILE A 64 9.25 -4.32 11.10
CA ILE A 64 10.22 -4.82 12.09
C ILE A 64 11.60 -4.98 11.46
N VAL A 65 11.70 -5.57 10.26
CA VAL A 65 12.97 -5.71 9.51
C VAL A 65 13.57 -4.35 9.19
N ALA A 66 12.76 -3.39 8.74
CA ALA A 66 13.21 -2.03 8.47
C ALA A 66 13.66 -1.31 9.75
N ALA A 67 12.96 -1.49 10.87
CA ALA A 67 13.35 -0.95 12.17
C ALA A 67 14.69 -1.51 12.67
N ALA A 68 14.88 -2.83 12.62
CA ALA A 68 16.14 -3.48 12.97
C ALA A 68 17.32 -2.95 12.13
N ARG A 69 17.11 -2.81 10.81
CA ARG A 69 18.12 -2.25 9.90
C ARG A 69 18.44 -0.79 10.21
N TYR A 70 17.43 0.02 10.49
CA TYR A 70 17.64 1.41 10.91
C TYR A 70 18.49 1.49 12.17
N LEU A 71 18.15 0.72 13.21
CA LEU A 71 18.89 0.74 14.49
C LEU A 71 20.33 0.22 14.37
N ALA A 72 20.59 -0.69 13.42
CA ALA A 72 21.94 -1.14 13.13
C ALA A 72 22.77 -0.10 12.38
N GLN A 73 22.15 0.67 11.48
CA GLN A 73 22.84 1.67 10.65
C GLN A 73 23.00 3.02 11.36
N TYR A 74 22.02 3.40 12.18
CA TYR A 74 21.92 4.69 12.87
C TYR A 74 21.61 4.47 14.36
N PRO A 75 22.53 3.85 15.14
CA PRO A 75 22.27 3.52 16.55
C PRO A 75 21.96 4.76 17.40
N ASP A 76 22.58 5.88 17.05
CA ASP A 76 22.41 7.21 17.67
C ASP A 76 21.71 8.21 16.72
N GLY A 77 20.97 7.70 15.74
CA GLY A 77 20.24 8.52 14.77
C GLY A 77 19.18 9.43 15.40
N THR A 78 18.80 10.47 14.67
CA THR A 78 17.76 11.44 15.02
C THR A 78 16.44 10.76 15.40
N PHE A 79 16.11 9.63 14.76
CA PHE A 79 14.88 8.86 15.00
C PHE A 79 15.11 7.57 15.80
N ALA A 80 16.33 7.30 16.28
CA ALA A 80 16.66 6.04 16.95
C ALA A 80 15.81 5.77 18.18
N THR A 81 15.49 6.80 18.98
CA THR A 81 14.62 6.65 20.15
C THR A 81 13.22 6.15 19.77
N GLU A 82 12.62 6.71 18.72
CA GLU A 82 11.28 6.33 18.27
C GLU A 82 11.28 4.93 17.63
N VAL A 83 12.24 4.66 16.75
CA VAL A 83 12.36 3.35 16.08
C VAL A 83 12.63 2.25 17.11
N ARG A 84 13.46 2.53 18.13
CA ARG A 84 13.74 1.61 19.24
C ARG A 84 12.48 1.33 20.05
N ALA A 85 11.68 2.34 20.38
CA ALA A 85 10.43 2.16 21.11
C ALA A 85 9.45 1.23 20.36
N PHE A 86 9.29 1.42 19.05
CA PHE A 86 8.49 0.49 18.23
C PHE A 86 9.10 -0.93 18.21
N TYR A 87 10.40 -1.04 17.93
CA TYR A 87 11.08 -2.33 17.79
C TYR A 87 11.02 -3.16 19.08
N THR A 88 11.30 -2.54 20.23
CA THR A 88 11.24 -3.19 21.55
C THR A 88 9.83 -3.70 21.90
N MET A 89 8.77 -3.02 21.44
CA MET A 89 7.40 -3.47 21.62
C MET A 89 7.02 -4.60 20.65
N ALA A 90 7.38 -4.45 19.37
CA ALA A 90 6.88 -5.29 18.29
C ALA A 90 7.63 -6.62 18.14
N GLU A 91 8.94 -6.62 18.40
CA GLU A 91 9.78 -7.80 18.21
C GLU A 91 9.40 -8.99 19.13
N PRO A 92 9.08 -8.83 20.43
CA PRO A 92 8.65 -9.93 21.27
C PRO A 92 7.35 -10.58 20.78
N LEU A 93 6.39 -9.77 20.32
CA LEU A 93 5.13 -10.28 19.75
C LEU A 93 5.38 -11.10 18.49
N TYR A 94 6.26 -10.60 17.62
CA TYR A 94 6.67 -11.30 16.40
C TYR A 94 7.40 -12.62 16.71
N PHE A 95 8.27 -12.64 17.72
CA PHE A 95 8.91 -13.88 18.16
C PHE A 95 7.90 -14.88 18.73
N GLU A 96 6.98 -14.45 19.60
CA GLU A 96 5.96 -15.33 20.20
C GLU A 96 5.04 -15.99 19.16
N GLU A 97 4.69 -15.28 18.09
CA GLU A 97 3.93 -15.83 16.96
C GLU A 97 4.68 -16.96 16.23
N HIS A 98 6.01 -16.84 16.12
CA HIS A 98 6.83 -17.72 15.29
C HIS A 98 7.52 -18.85 16.07
N ARG A 99 7.69 -18.71 17.39
CA ARG A 99 8.50 -19.63 18.21
C ARG A 99 7.90 -21.03 18.42
N GLY A 100 6.66 -21.24 17.99
CA GLY A 100 5.90 -22.47 18.21
C GLY A 100 6.29 -23.63 17.29
N THR A 101 6.97 -23.36 16.16
CA THR A 101 7.34 -24.38 15.17
C THR A 101 8.73 -24.12 14.60
N ALA A 102 9.38 -25.16 14.04
CA ALA A 102 10.67 -24.99 13.37
C ALA A 102 10.55 -24.03 12.17
N ALA A 103 9.51 -24.18 11.34
CA ALA A 103 9.27 -23.31 10.20
C ALA A 103 9.12 -21.83 10.62
N GLY A 104 8.34 -21.56 11.67
CA GLY A 104 8.19 -20.20 12.21
C GLY A 104 9.52 -19.63 12.71
N LEU A 105 10.31 -20.41 13.45
CA LEU A 105 11.64 -19.99 13.93
C LEU A 105 12.60 -19.65 12.78
N HIS A 106 12.53 -20.37 11.66
CA HIS A 106 13.31 -20.05 10.47
C HIS A 106 12.85 -18.74 9.81
N VAL A 107 11.54 -18.47 9.75
CA VAL A 107 11.02 -17.17 9.29
C VAL A 107 11.52 -16.05 10.19
N TYR A 108 11.42 -16.19 11.51
CA TYR A 108 11.93 -15.21 12.47
C TYR A 108 13.44 -14.94 12.27
N LEU A 109 14.26 -16.00 12.15
CA LEU A 109 15.71 -15.84 11.96
C LEU A 109 16.09 -15.27 10.59
N ALA A 110 15.29 -15.49 9.56
CA ALA A 110 15.48 -14.87 8.25
C ALA A 110 15.18 -13.37 8.30
N ALA A 111 14.11 -12.97 8.99
CA ALA A 111 13.74 -11.57 9.17
C ALA A 111 14.74 -10.84 10.11
N LEU A 112 15.11 -11.47 11.23
CA LEU A 112 15.90 -10.88 12.31
C LEU A 112 17.09 -11.78 12.72
N PRO A 113 18.11 -11.93 11.87
CA PRO A 113 19.25 -12.82 12.16
C PRO A 113 20.07 -12.39 13.39
N ARG A 114 19.98 -11.11 13.78
CA ARG A 114 20.62 -10.52 14.96
C ARG A 114 19.59 -9.91 15.91
N GLY A 115 18.35 -10.40 15.89
CA GLY A 115 17.28 -9.94 16.79
C GLY A 115 17.50 -10.32 18.26
N PRO A 116 16.83 -9.66 19.22
CA PRO A 116 16.88 -9.97 20.64
C PRO A 116 16.68 -11.46 20.97
N HIS A 117 15.73 -12.13 20.31
CA HIS A 117 15.45 -13.55 20.52
C HIS A 117 16.17 -14.48 19.53
N ALA A 118 17.14 -14.00 18.73
CA ALA A 118 17.83 -14.84 17.74
C ALA A 118 18.64 -15.98 18.36
N ALA A 119 19.24 -15.78 19.53
CA ALA A 119 19.93 -16.85 20.25
C ALA A 119 18.93 -17.92 20.77
N GLU A 120 17.82 -17.48 21.38
CA GLU A 120 16.76 -18.37 21.83
C GLU A 120 16.13 -19.15 20.67
N ALA A 121 15.89 -18.48 19.53
CA ALA A 121 15.33 -19.10 18.34
C ALA A 121 16.21 -20.23 17.81
N ARG A 122 17.54 -20.02 17.75
CA ARG A 122 18.51 -21.07 17.37
C ARG A 122 18.50 -22.24 18.36
N GLN A 123 18.54 -21.95 19.66
CA GLN A 123 18.48 -23.00 20.69
C GLN A 123 17.17 -23.79 20.64
N ARG A 124 16.04 -23.14 20.34
CA ARG A 124 14.76 -23.82 20.13
C ARG A 124 14.79 -24.71 18.90
N LEU A 125 15.37 -24.24 17.79
CA LEU A 125 15.57 -25.07 16.60
C LEU A 125 16.43 -26.30 16.91
N GLU A 126 17.52 -26.15 17.66
CA GLU A 126 18.34 -27.27 18.12
C GLU A 126 17.53 -28.27 18.95
N ARG A 127 16.76 -27.80 19.94
CA ARG A 127 15.88 -28.68 20.76
C ARG A 127 14.77 -29.35 19.95
N LEU A 128 14.21 -28.67 18.95
CA LEU A 128 13.22 -29.25 18.05
C LEU A 128 13.86 -30.31 17.16
N ALA A 129 15.10 -30.10 16.73
CA ALA A 129 15.87 -31.09 15.97
C ALA A 129 16.25 -32.32 16.83
N GLU A 130 16.59 -32.12 18.10
CA GLU A 130 16.87 -33.22 19.06
C GLU A 130 15.63 -34.03 19.42
N LYS A 131 14.45 -33.40 19.43
CA LYS A 131 13.16 -34.07 19.70
C LYS A 131 12.49 -34.64 18.44
N GLY A 132 12.98 -34.27 17.26
CA GLY A 132 12.61 -34.91 16.01
C GLY A 132 13.15 -36.35 15.97
N PRO A 133 12.46 -37.29 15.30
CA PRO A 133 12.93 -38.67 15.22
C PRO A 133 14.32 -38.71 14.60
N SER A 134 15.28 -39.29 15.33
CA SER A 134 16.68 -39.41 14.98
C SER A 134 16.90 -39.97 13.56
N ALA A 135 17.84 -39.36 12.83
CA ALA A 135 18.63 -39.90 11.70
C ALA A 135 18.15 -39.75 10.22
N GLU A 136 17.15 -38.93 9.88
CA GLU A 136 16.79 -38.63 8.46
C GLU A 136 16.92 -37.12 8.07
N GLY A 137 18.05 -36.49 8.38
CA GLY A 137 18.32 -35.05 8.15
C GLY A 137 18.28 -34.54 6.69
N GLY A 138 17.92 -35.38 5.72
CA GLY A 138 17.61 -34.99 4.34
C GLY A 138 16.18 -34.50 4.15
N PHE A 139 15.21 -35.07 4.88
CA PHE A 139 13.79 -34.77 4.69
C PHE A 139 13.45 -33.36 5.18
N ASP A 140 13.96 -32.95 6.34
CA ASP A 140 13.68 -31.61 6.89
C ASP A 140 14.24 -30.48 6.03
N ARG A 141 15.45 -30.64 5.46
CA ARG A 141 15.99 -29.64 4.51
C ARG A 141 15.18 -29.60 3.22
N ALA A 142 14.71 -30.74 2.73
CA ALA A 142 13.86 -30.81 1.55
C ALA A 142 12.48 -30.16 1.81
N VAL A 143 11.87 -30.42 2.97
CA VAL A 143 10.61 -29.81 3.40
C VAL A 143 10.79 -28.30 3.58
N MET A 144 11.86 -27.86 4.21
CA MET A 144 12.20 -26.44 4.37
C MET A 144 12.41 -25.73 3.04
N GLY A 145 13.19 -26.33 2.13
CA GLY A 145 13.39 -25.80 0.78
C GLY A 145 12.08 -25.72 0.01
N THR A 146 11.20 -26.71 0.17
CA THR A 146 9.86 -26.72 -0.41
C THR A 146 9.00 -25.60 0.16
N ASN A 147 8.95 -25.43 1.48
CA ASN A 147 8.19 -24.37 2.14
C ASN A 147 8.69 -22.97 1.74
N ALA A 148 10.00 -22.76 1.71
CA ALA A 148 10.60 -21.50 1.26
C ALA A 148 10.25 -21.20 -0.19
N ARG A 149 10.28 -22.23 -1.06
CA ARG A 149 9.81 -22.11 -2.44
C ARG A 149 8.33 -21.73 -2.47
N LEU A 150 7.44 -22.48 -1.80
CA LEU A 150 6.00 -22.20 -1.77
C LEU A 150 5.70 -20.77 -1.28
N ALA A 151 6.40 -20.30 -0.24
CA ALA A 151 6.28 -18.95 0.28
C ALA A 151 6.72 -17.89 -0.75
N ARG A 152 7.84 -18.12 -1.46
CA ARG A 152 8.30 -17.25 -2.55
C ARG A 152 7.24 -17.16 -3.66
N LEU A 153 6.68 -18.30 -4.09
CA LEU A 153 5.64 -18.35 -5.13
C LEU A 153 4.38 -17.58 -4.70
N ALA A 154 3.95 -17.77 -3.45
CA ALA A 154 2.81 -17.05 -2.88
C ALA A 154 3.09 -15.54 -2.78
N GLY A 155 4.30 -15.15 -2.40
CA GLY A 155 4.75 -13.76 -2.34
C GLY A 155 4.69 -13.06 -3.70
N MET A 156 5.19 -13.69 -4.76
CA MET A 156 5.15 -13.14 -6.13
C MET A 156 3.71 -12.94 -6.60
N ARG A 157 2.83 -13.93 -6.42
CA ARG A 157 1.40 -13.81 -6.75
C ARG A 157 0.71 -12.70 -5.95
N SER A 158 1.02 -12.60 -4.66
CA SER A 158 0.46 -11.55 -3.82
C SER A 158 0.92 -10.16 -4.26
N ALA A 159 2.19 -9.99 -4.64
CA ALA A 159 2.71 -8.72 -5.14
C ALA A 159 1.99 -8.29 -6.43
N ALA A 160 1.77 -9.21 -7.38
CA ALA A 160 1.04 -8.93 -8.60
C ALA A 160 -0.41 -8.47 -8.31
N ARG A 161 -1.11 -9.18 -7.42
CA ARG A 161 -2.46 -8.81 -6.96
C ARG A 161 -2.49 -7.45 -6.27
N GLU A 162 -1.58 -7.20 -5.33
CA GLU A 162 -1.57 -5.94 -4.58
C GLU A 162 -1.31 -4.74 -5.49
N GLN A 163 -0.50 -4.89 -6.54
CA GLN A 163 -0.31 -3.83 -7.53
C GLN A 163 -1.63 -3.47 -8.23
N MET A 164 -2.39 -4.47 -8.70
CA MET A 164 -3.70 -4.25 -9.34
C MET A 164 -4.71 -3.62 -8.37
N MET A 165 -4.77 -4.11 -7.12
CA MET A 165 -5.68 -3.60 -6.10
C MET A 165 -5.33 -2.18 -5.65
N THR A 166 -4.04 -1.85 -5.60
CA THR A 166 -3.58 -0.49 -5.27
C THR A 166 -4.03 0.50 -6.35
N SER A 167 -3.82 0.18 -7.62
CA SER A 167 -4.30 1.01 -8.74
C SER A 167 -5.82 1.22 -8.67
N LEU A 168 -6.59 0.15 -8.46
CA LEU A 168 -8.05 0.23 -8.35
C LEU A 168 -8.48 1.14 -7.18
N ARG A 169 -7.90 0.96 -6.00
CA ARG A 169 -8.24 1.73 -4.80
C ARG A 169 -7.95 3.22 -4.95
N VAL A 170 -6.79 3.54 -5.52
CA VAL A 170 -6.37 4.94 -5.76
C VAL A 170 -7.37 5.63 -6.69
N TRP A 171 -7.77 4.96 -7.77
CA TRP A 171 -8.63 5.56 -8.78
C TRP A 171 -10.13 5.49 -8.49
N LEU A 172 -10.56 4.69 -7.51
CA LEU A 172 -11.93 4.74 -7.02
C LEU A 172 -12.19 5.93 -6.08
N ASP A 173 -11.16 6.63 -5.60
CA ASP A 173 -11.33 7.83 -4.78
C ASP A 173 -11.89 9.00 -5.62
N PRO A 174 -13.08 9.55 -5.31
CA PRO A 174 -13.63 10.69 -6.05
C PRO A 174 -12.70 11.92 -6.08
N ASP A 175 -11.91 12.11 -5.02
CA ASP A 175 -10.95 13.21 -4.94
C ASP A 175 -9.83 13.10 -5.98
N ALA A 176 -9.56 11.90 -6.51
CA ALA A 176 -8.57 11.67 -7.56
C ALA A 176 -8.91 12.42 -8.86
N PHE A 177 -10.19 12.76 -9.07
CA PHE A 177 -10.68 13.49 -10.24
C PHE A 177 -10.96 14.97 -9.98
N ALA A 178 -10.91 15.41 -8.72
CA ALA A 178 -11.34 16.75 -8.33
C ALA A 178 -10.33 17.85 -8.70
N ARG A 179 -9.04 17.51 -8.81
CA ARG A 179 -7.92 18.45 -8.96
C ARG A 179 -6.98 18.04 -10.10
N PRO A 180 -6.19 18.99 -10.64
CA PRO A 180 -5.09 18.65 -11.53
C PRO A 180 -4.12 17.65 -10.90
N MET A 181 -3.52 16.78 -11.70
CA MET A 181 -2.56 15.77 -11.21
C MET A 181 -1.39 16.39 -10.45
N VAL A 182 -0.93 17.59 -10.84
CA VAL A 182 0.15 18.32 -10.15
C VAL A 182 -0.22 18.77 -8.72
N GLU A 183 -1.52 18.84 -8.40
CA GLU A 183 -2.06 19.18 -7.08
C GLU A 183 -2.66 17.97 -6.34
N ALA A 184 -2.52 16.76 -6.91
CA ALA A 184 -3.06 15.56 -6.32
C ALA A 184 -2.39 15.22 -4.97
N LYS A 185 -3.11 14.45 -4.15
CA LYS A 185 -2.60 13.97 -2.86
C LYS A 185 -1.39 13.05 -3.08
N ALA A 186 -0.50 12.96 -2.09
CA ALA A 186 0.70 12.12 -2.17
C ALA A 186 0.37 10.64 -2.42
N GLU A 187 -0.76 10.16 -1.91
CA GLU A 187 -1.27 8.80 -2.10
C GLU A 187 -1.56 8.47 -3.58
N LEU A 188 -1.84 9.48 -4.40
CA LEU A 188 -1.99 9.35 -5.86
C LEU A 188 -0.67 9.67 -6.58
N LEU A 189 -0.05 10.81 -6.25
CA LEU A 189 1.18 11.28 -6.90
C LEU A 189 2.35 10.31 -6.79
N VAL A 190 2.59 9.73 -5.61
CA VAL A 190 3.74 8.84 -5.39
C VAL A 190 3.62 7.58 -6.26
N PRO A 191 2.57 6.75 -6.14
CA PRO A 191 2.49 5.52 -6.94
C PRO A 191 2.37 5.79 -8.44
N TRP A 192 1.69 6.86 -8.85
CA TRP A 192 1.52 7.19 -10.26
C TRP A 192 2.77 7.83 -10.87
N SER A 193 3.15 9.01 -10.36
CA SER A 193 4.15 9.85 -10.98
C SER A 193 5.56 9.54 -10.54
N LEU A 194 5.80 9.04 -9.31
CA LEU A 194 7.17 8.95 -8.74
C LEU A 194 7.72 7.52 -8.63
N SER A 195 6.85 6.52 -8.55
CA SER A 195 7.26 5.13 -8.52
C SER A 195 7.57 4.63 -9.93
N LEU A 196 8.57 3.76 -10.08
CA LEU A 196 8.83 3.08 -11.33
C LEU A 196 7.70 2.07 -11.67
N PRO A 197 7.43 1.82 -12.96
CA PRO A 197 7.98 2.53 -14.12
C PRO A 197 7.40 3.95 -14.26
N TRP A 198 8.09 4.86 -14.95
CA TRP A 198 7.55 6.22 -15.16
C TRP A 198 6.40 6.18 -16.18
N PRO A 199 5.35 7.00 -16.01
CA PRO A 199 4.30 7.10 -17.01
C PRO A 199 4.83 7.77 -18.29
N ARG A 200 4.33 7.34 -19.44
CA ARG A 200 4.57 7.96 -20.75
C ARG A 200 3.35 8.78 -21.13
N CYS A 201 3.54 10.08 -21.35
CA CYS A 201 2.45 10.98 -21.68
C CYS A 201 2.53 11.45 -23.12
N THR A 202 1.42 11.39 -23.84
CA THR A 202 1.25 11.93 -25.19
C THR A 202 0.09 12.92 -25.19
N TRP A 203 0.26 14.01 -25.92
CA TRP A 203 -0.78 15.01 -26.09
C TRP A 203 -1.60 14.68 -27.34
N ASN A 204 -2.92 14.77 -27.24
CA ASN A 204 -3.85 14.56 -28.34
C ASN A 204 -4.56 15.87 -28.70
N ASP A 205 -4.09 16.52 -29.76
CA ASP A 205 -4.68 17.76 -30.29
C ASP A 205 -6.02 17.55 -31.00
N GLU A 206 -6.34 16.32 -31.42
CA GLU A 206 -7.59 16.01 -32.10
C GLU A 206 -8.77 15.95 -31.13
N ALA A 207 -8.50 15.71 -29.84
CA ALA A 207 -9.52 15.74 -28.81
C ALA A 207 -10.04 17.17 -28.60
N ARG A 208 -11.37 17.31 -28.49
CA ARG A 208 -12.02 18.62 -28.37
C ARG A 208 -11.59 19.30 -27.07
N GLY A 209 -10.69 20.28 -27.18
CA GLY A 209 -10.14 21.02 -26.03
C GLY A 209 -8.76 20.55 -25.57
N GLY A 210 -8.14 19.58 -26.27
CA GLY A 210 -6.84 19.02 -25.92
C GLY A 210 -6.93 18.04 -24.74
N GLU A 211 -6.41 16.83 -24.94
CA GLU A 211 -6.33 15.82 -23.89
C GLU A 211 -4.90 15.29 -23.78
N MET A 212 -4.44 15.06 -22.55
CA MET A 212 -3.18 14.36 -22.30
C MET A 212 -3.49 12.91 -21.94
N ARG A 213 -2.93 11.97 -22.70
CA ARG A 213 -2.99 10.54 -22.40
C ARG A 213 -1.68 10.12 -21.76
N CYS A 214 -1.73 9.70 -20.51
CA CYS A 214 -0.57 9.15 -19.81
C CYS A 214 -0.78 7.65 -19.53
N GLU A 215 0.17 6.82 -19.92
CA GLU A 215 0.12 5.37 -19.76
C GLU A 215 1.27 4.87 -18.88
N LYS A 216 1.00 3.85 -18.06
CA LYS A 216 1.99 3.19 -17.22
C LYS A 216 1.82 1.68 -17.31
N LEU A 217 2.87 1.00 -17.75
CA LEU A 217 2.87 -0.44 -17.98
C LEU A 217 3.62 -1.17 -16.86
N PHE A 218 2.93 -2.04 -16.13
CA PHE A 218 3.55 -2.91 -15.13
C PHE A 218 3.68 -4.33 -15.68
N GLU A 219 4.89 -4.87 -15.62
CA GLU A 219 5.17 -6.28 -15.92
C GLU A 219 5.40 -7.02 -14.60
N LEU A 220 4.44 -7.85 -14.21
CA LEU A 220 4.40 -8.48 -12.90
C LEU A 220 4.63 -9.99 -13.06
N PRO A 221 5.87 -10.47 -12.95
CA PRO A 221 6.16 -11.90 -13.05
C PRO A 221 5.66 -12.65 -11.81
N TYR A 222 5.11 -13.84 -12.02
CA TYR A 222 4.70 -14.77 -10.96
C TYR A 222 4.77 -16.21 -11.46
N GLU A 223 4.63 -17.16 -10.55
CA GLU A 223 4.65 -18.59 -10.87
C GLU A 223 3.35 -19.25 -10.38
N VAL A 224 2.84 -20.20 -11.17
CA VAL A 224 1.62 -20.99 -10.91
C VAL A 224 1.89 -22.48 -11.08
N THR A 225 1.03 -23.32 -10.53
CA THR A 225 1.09 -24.77 -10.72
C THR A 225 0.36 -25.19 -12.00
N LYS A 226 0.99 -26.04 -12.81
CA LYS A 226 0.39 -26.69 -13.99
C LYS A 226 0.75 -28.17 -13.99
N GLY A 227 -0.22 -29.03 -13.69
CA GLY A 227 0.04 -30.46 -13.44
C GLY A 227 0.95 -30.66 -12.23
N GLU A 228 2.03 -31.43 -12.40
CA GLU A 228 3.06 -31.66 -11.36
C GLU A 228 4.13 -30.56 -11.31
N GLY A 229 4.12 -29.64 -12.27
CA GLY A 229 5.15 -28.60 -12.43
C GLY A 229 4.69 -27.20 -12.02
N THR A 230 5.63 -26.26 -12.11
CA THR A 230 5.36 -24.82 -12.06
C THR A 230 5.58 -24.19 -13.43
N GLU A 231 4.78 -23.20 -13.76
CA GLU A 231 4.89 -22.41 -14.98
C GLU A 231 5.08 -20.93 -14.61
N GLU A 232 6.05 -20.28 -15.25
CA GLU A 232 6.23 -18.82 -15.14
C GLU A 232 5.15 -18.11 -15.94
N ARG A 233 4.57 -17.07 -15.34
CA ARG A 233 3.53 -16.23 -15.92
C ARG A 233 3.88 -14.77 -15.70
N GLN A 234 3.31 -13.91 -16.53
CA GLN A 234 3.42 -12.47 -16.40
C GLN A 234 2.03 -11.86 -16.48
N ALA A 235 1.68 -11.02 -15.49
CA ALA A 235 0.52 -10.14 -15.58
C ALA A 235 1.01 -8.80 -16.11
N THR A 236 0.56 -8.43 -17.31
CA THR A 236 0.80 -7.11 -17.89
C THR A 236 -0.38 -6.22 -17.52
N VAL A 237 -0.13 -5.21 -16.69
CA VAL A 237 -1.15 -4.26 -16.23
C VAL A 237 -0.84 -2.90 -16.80
N GLU A 238 -1.69 -2.42 -17.69
CA GLU A 238 -1.66 -1.06 -18.23
C GLU A 238 -2.61 -0.17 -17.42
N VAL A 239 -2.09 0.91 -16.86
CA VAL A 239 -2.89 1.97 -16.26
C VAL A 239 -2.79 3.19 -17.15
N VAL A 240 -3.92 3.59 -17.73
CA VAL A 240 -4.03 4.71 -18.66
C VAL A 240 -4.89 5.80 -18.03
N ILE A 241 -4.39 7.02 -18.00
CA ILE A 241 -5.14 8.21 -17.59
C ILE A 241 -5.33 9.09 -18.82
N VAL A 242 -6.56 9.56 -19.01
CA VAL A 242 -6.86 10.68 -19.91
C VAL A 242 -7.15 11.90 -19.04
N GLU A 243 -6.36 12.95 -19.23
CA GLU A 243 -6.48 14.23 -18.54
C GLU A 243 -7.00 15.32 -19.50
N ASP A 244 -7.77 16.27 -18.98
CA ASP A 244 -8.14 17.47 -19.73
C ASP A 244 -6.94 18.44 -19.88
N ALA A 245 -7.12 19.52 -20.64
CA ALA A 245 -6.08 20.54 -20.80
C ALA A 245 -5.63 21.24 -19.51
N ARG A 246 -6.33 21.04 -18.39
CA ARG A 246 -5.93 21.55 -17.06
C ARG A 246 -5.23 20.47 -16.23
N GLY A 247 -4.93 19.31 -16.81
CA GLY A 247 -4.30 18.17 -16.14
C GLY A 247 -5.23 17.45 -15.16
N ARG A 248 -6.56 17.61 -15.26
CA ARG A 248 -7.50 16.88 -14.39
C ARG A 248 -7.85 15.54 -15.01
N PRO A 249 -7.77 14.43 -14.27
CA PRO A 249 -8.22 13.13 -14.78
C PRO A 249 -9.70 13.16 -15.19
N ARG A 250 -9.99 12.63 -16.39
CA ARG A 250 -11.34 12.48 -16.96
C ARG A 250 -11.73 11.03 -17.15
N ARG A 251 -10.74 10.16 -17.28
CA ARG A 251 -10.93 8.71 -17.41
C ARG A 251 -9.66 8.01 -16.96
N VAL A 252 -9.84 6.91 -16.23
CA VAL A 252 -8.76 5.97 -15.96
C VAL A 252 -9.17 4.58 -16.41
N THR A 253 -8.27 3.91 -17.11
CA THR A 253 -8.43 2.52 -17.51
C THR A 253 -7.34 1.70 -16.83
N ILE A 254 -7.72 0.63 -16.16
CA ILE A 254 -6.82 -0.41 -15.66
C ILE A 254 -7.11 -1.65 -16.50
N GLY A 255 -6.19 -2.02 -17.38
CA GLY A 255 -6.42 -3.10 -18.34
C GLY A 255 -5.16 -3.88 -18.67
N GLY A 256 -5.30 -4.78 -19.63
CA GLY A 256 -4.20 -5.55 -20.19
C GLY A 256 -4.67 -6.89 -20.76
N PRO A 257 -3.77 -7.60 -21.46
CA PRO A 257 -4.10 -8.86 -22.11
C PRO A 257 -4.42 -9.92 -21.05
N ASP A 258 -5.61 -10.51 -21.16
CA ASP A 258 -6.12 -11.53 -20.25
C ASP A 258 -6.06 -11.15 -18.77
N LEU A 259 -6.13 -9.84 -18.45
CA LEU A 259 -5.92 -9.31 -17.10
C LEU A 259 -6.76 -10.07 -16.06
N PHE A 260 -8.01 -10.40 -16.39
CA PHE A 260 -8.91 -11.06 -15.44
C PHE A 260 -8.55 -12.54 -15.21
N VAL A 261 -8.05 -13.23 -16.24
CA VAL A 261 -7.51 -14.60 -16.09
C VAL A 261 -6.24 -14.56 -15.24
N ARG A 262 -5.31 -13.64 -15.55
CA ARG A 262 -4.07 -13.47 -14.77
C ARG A 262 -4.37 -13.15 -13.31
N LEU A 263 -5.38 -12.33 -13.05
CA LEU A 263 -5.88 -12.07 -11.71
C LEU A 263 -6.34 -13.36 -11.01
N GLU A 264 -7.18 -14.18 -11.63
CA GLU A 264 -7.63 -15.47 -11.06
C GLU A 264 -6.46 -16.41 -10.72
N GLU A 265 -5.48 -16.50 -11.61
CA GLU A 265 -4.27 -17.30 -11.41
C GLU A 265 -3.51 -16.86 -10.15
N THR A 266 -3.44 -15.54 -9.86
CA THR A 266 -2.77 -15.04 -8.64
C THR A 266 -3.50 -15.43 -7.35
N PHE A 267 -4.81 -15.68 -7.41
CA PHE A 267 -5.59 -16.14 -6.26
C PHE A 267 -5.54 -17.65 -6.08
N THR A 268 -5.73 -18.39 -7.17
CA THR A 268 -5.80 -19.85 -7.12
C THR A 268 -4.43 -20.51 -7.08
N GLY A 269 -3.40 -19.83 -7.56
CA GLY A 269 -2.07 -20.37 -7.75
C GLY A 269 -1.99 -21.43 -8.85
N ARG A 270 -3.04 -21.61 -9.66
CA ARG A 270 -3.12 -22.61 -10.75
C ARG A 270 -3.07 -21.91 -12.10
N ALA A 271 -2.40 -22.52 -13.07
CA ALA A 271 -2.43 -22.07 -14.45
C ALA A 271 -3.83 -22.23 -15.03
N ILE A 272 -4.25 -21.23 -15.81
CA ILE A 272 -5.51 -21.25 -16.57
C ILE A 272 -5.14 -21.09 -18.05
N ASP A 273 -5.55 -22.06 -18.87
CA ASP A 273 -5.37 -21.96 -20.31
C ASP A 273 -6.37 -20.94 -20.89
N LEU A 274 -5.93 -20.06 -21.79
CA LEU A 274 -6.75 -18.95 -22.30
C LEU A 274 -7.98 -19.41 -23.07
N GLY A 275 -7.94 -20.62 -23.61
CA GLY A 275 -9.08 -21.28 -24.26
C GLY A 275 -10.07 -21.95 -23.31
N ASP A 276 -9.82 -21.96 -22.00
CA ASP A 276 -10.75 -22.51 -21.00
C ASP A 276 -11.85 -21.48 -20.65
N PRO A 277 -13.09 -21.67 -21.14
CA PRO A 277 -14.19 -20.74 -20.86
C PRO A 277 -14.54 -20.69 -19.37
N SER A 278 -14.31 -21.77 -18.62
CA SER A 278 -14.61 -21.82 -17.18
C SER A 278 -13.62 -20.97 -16.39
N GLY A 279 -12.32 -21.11 -16.68
CA GLY A 279 -11.27 -20.27 -16.13
C GLY A 279 -11.44 -18.79 -16.47
N ARG A 280 -11.80 -18.48 -17.73
CA ARG A 280 -12.15 -17.11 -18.17
C ARG A 280 -13.32 -16.54 -17.35
N ALA A 281 -14.42 -17.30 -17.23
CA ALA A 281 -15.59 -16.88 -16.46
C ALA A 281 -15.29 -16.68 -14.97
N ALA A 282 -14.42 -17.52 -14.39
CA ALA A 282 -13.95 -17.38 -13.01
C ALA A 282 -13.16 -16.07 -12.82
N GLY A 283 -12.24 -15.76 -13.74
CA GLY A 283 -11.49 -14.50 -13.70
C GLY A 283 -12.36 -13.26 -13.83
N VAL A 284 -13.32 -13.26 -14.76
CA VAL A 284 -14.30 -12.18 -14.90
C VAL A 284 -15.10 -12.02 -13.60
N SER A 285 -15.59 -13.13 -13.03
CA SER A 285 -16.35 -13.11 -11.78
C SER A 285 -15.53 -12.52 -10.65
N ARG A 286 -14.26 -12.94 -10.50
CA ARG A 286 -13.37 -12.40 -9.46
C ARG A 286 -13.08 -10.91 -9.65
N ALA A 287 -12.83 -10.46 -10.88
CA ALA A 287 -12.65 -9.03 -11.15
C ALA A 287 -13.89 -8.21 -10.75
N THR A 288 -15.09 -8.68 -11.10
CA THR A 288 -16.34 -8.00 -10.71
C THR A 288 -16.58 -7.99 -9.21
N GLU A 289 -16.24 -9.06 -8.49
CA GLU A 289 -16.34 -9.14 -7.04
C GLU A 289 -15.39 -8.16 -6.35
N LEU A 290 -14.13 -8.10 -6.81
CA LEU A 290 -13.13 -7.18 -6.29
C LEU A 290 -13.55 -5.73 -6.50
N VAL A 291 -14.00 -5.37 -7.72
CA VAL A 291 -14.50 -4.02 -8.01
C VAL A 291 -15.70 -3.69 -7.15
N ARG A 292 -16.67 -4.60 -6.99
CA ARG A 292 -17.83 -4.37 -6.12
C ARG A 292 -17.40 -4.14 -4.67
N ARG A 293 -16.51 -4.96 -4.14
CA ARG A 293 -16.04 -4.85 -2.75
C ARG A 293 -15.34 -3.52 -2.51
N GLU A 294 -14.41 -3.13 -3.38
CA GLU A 294 -13.68 -1.87 -3.21
C GLU A 294 -14.59 -0.65 -3.45
N PHE A 295 -15.54 -0.73 -4.38
CA PHE A 295 -16.54 0.32 -4.59
C PHE A 295 -17.45 0.49 -3.37
N SER A 296 -17.96 -0.61 -2.79
CA SER A 296 -18.79 -0.55 -1.58
C SER A 296 -18.03 -0.03 -0.37
N ALA A 297 -16.76 -0.41 -0.22
CA ALA A 297 -15.92 0.06 0.88
C ALA A 297 -15.57 1.55 0.81
N ARG A 298 -15.54 2.15 -0.40
CA ARG A 298 -15.07 3.53 -0.61
C ARG A 298 -16.15 4.52 -1.01
N ILE A 299 -17.20 4.06 -1.68
CA ILE A 299 -18.18 4.91 -2.35
C ILE A 299 -19.58 4.67 -1.78
N SER A 300 -20.15 3.49 -2.01
CA SER A 300 -21.50 3.14 -1.55
C SER A 300 -21.81 1.66 -1.74
N ASP A 301 -22.49 1.07 -0.76
CA ASP A 301 -23.07 -0.28 -0.83
C ASP A 301 -24.55 -0.28 -1.28
N ASP A 302 -25.12 0.88 -1.62
CA ASP A 302 -26.51 1.01 -2.07
C ASP A 302 -26.72 0.23 -3.39
N PRO A 303 -27.68 -0.73 -3.42
CA PRO A 303 -28.03 -1.46 -4.64
C PRO A 303 -28.41 -0.56 -5.83
N ALA A 304 -28.92 0.65 -5.60
CA ALA A 304 -29.27 1.63 -6.64
C ALA A 304 -28.04 2.15 -7.42
N CYS A 305 -26.84 1.99 -6.87
CA CYS A 305 -25.60 2.29 -7.57
C CYS A 305 -25.36 1.35 -8.76
N ARG A 306 -25.92 0.14 -8.74
CA ARG A 306 -25.78 -0.82 -9.83
C ARG A 306 -26.59 -0.41 -11.04
N LYS A 307 -25.95 -0.35 -12.21
CA LYS A 307 -26.61 -0.05 -13.49
C LYS A 307 -26.79 -1.32 -14.31
N ARG A 308 -27.78 -1.30 -15.20
CA ARG A 308 -28.03 -2.40 -16.13
C ARG A 308 -26.91 -2.43 -17.18
N THR A 309 -26.25 -3.57 -17.31
CA THR A 309 -25.17 -3.77 -18.28
C THR A 309 -25.63 -4.52 -19.51
N ARG A 310 -24.85 -4.39 -20.59
CA ARG A 310 -24.90 -5.21 -21.80
C ARG A 310 -23.48 -5.54 -22.20
N ALA A 311 -23.25 -6.72 -22.77
CA ALA A 311 -21.94 -7.11 -23.27
C ALA A 311 -21.34 -6.02 -24.17
N PRO A 312 -20.02 -5.74 -24.07
CA PRO A 312 -19.01 -6.46 -23.27
C PRO A 312 -18.95 -6.07 -21.77
N LYS A 313 -19.80 -5.15 -21.31
CA LYS A 313 -19.84 -4.73 -19.91
C LYS A 313 -20.45 -5.83 -19.04
N VAL A 314 -19.70 -6.26 -18.03
CA VAL A 314 -20.13 -7.29 -17.07
C VAL A 314 -20.55 -6.67 -15.73
N LEU A 315 -20.05 -5.48 -15.40
CA LEU A 315 -20.43 -4.71 -14.22
C LEU A 315 -20.40 -3.22 -14.54
N GLU A 316 -21.40 -2.46 -14.06
CA GLU A 316 -21.40 -1.00 -14.07
C GLU A 316 -21.99 -0.51 -12.74
N LEU A 317 -21.22 0.27 -12.00
CA LEU A 317 -21.60 0.90 -10.74
C LEU A 317 -21.40 2.41 -10.86
N ALA A 318 -22.35 3.22 -10.38
CA ALA A 318 -22.26 4.67 -10.43
C ALA A 318 -22.97 5.32 -9.23
N CYS A 319 -22.19 5.96 -8.35
CA CYS A 319 -22.60 6.66 -7.13
C CYS A 319 -21.45 7.54 -6.64
N GLY A 320 -21.72 8.46 -5.71
CA GLY A 320 -20.67 9.20 -5.00
C GLY A 320 -19.69 9.95 -5.90
N GLY A 321 -20.14 10.44 -7.06
CA GLY A 321 -19.30 11.17 -8.01
C GLY A 321 -18.39 10.30 -8.88
N VAL A 322 -18.46 8.96 -8.78
CA VAL A 322 -17.63 8.03 -9.55
C VAL A 322 -18.47 6.97 -10.22
N ARG A 323 -18.10 6.65 -11.46
CA ARG A 323 -18.63 5.51 -12.22
C ARG A 323 -17.49 4.56 -12.56
N VAL A 324 -17.68 3.28 -12.25
CA VAL A 324 -16.78 2.19 -12.63
C VAL A 324 -17.49 1.18 -13.53
N VAL A 325 -16.82 0.76 -14.59
CA VAL A 325 -17.27 -0.24 -15.55
C VAL A 325 -16.23 -1.33 -15.63
N VAL A 326 -16.65 -2.59 -15.57
CA VAL A 326 -15.79 -3.76 -15.86
C VAL A 326 -16.22 -4.31 -17.22
N GLU A 327 -15.28 -4.35 -18.15
CA GLU A 327 -15.47 -4.85 -19.51
C GLU A 327 -14.54 -6.05 -19.71
N ALA A 328 -15.13 -7.20 -20.03
CA ALA A 328 -14.37 -8.41 -20.35
C ALA A 328 -14.10 -8.44 -21.85
N ALA A 329 -12.87 -8.75 -22.24
CA ALA A 329 -12.52 -8.95 -23.64
C ALA A 329 -13.32 -10.09 -24.25
N LEU A 330 -13.86 -9.86 -25.46
CA LEU A 330 -14.67 -10.84 -26.19
C LEU A 330 -13.82 -11.91 -26.88
N ASP A 331 -12.60 -11.56 -27.25
CA ASP A 331 -11.59 -12.43 -27.83
C ASP A 331 -10.18 -12.03 -27.38
N SER A 332 -9.16 -12.73 -27.87
CA SER A 332 -7.76 -12.53 -27.46
C SER A 332 -7.10 -11.27 -28.05
N THR A 333 -7.79 -10.53 -28.93
CA THR A 333 -7.28 -9.28 -29.52
C THR A 333 -7.71 -8.05 -28.72
N GLU A 334 -8.70 -8.20 -27.85
CA GLU A 334 -9.16 -7.17 -26.94
C GLU A 334 -8.57 -7.35 -25.54
N ASP A 335 -8.39 -6.23 -24.84
CA ASP A 335 -7.97 -6.23 -23.45
C ASP A 335 -9.16 -6.23 -22.48
N ASP A 336 -9.01 -7.01 -21.41
CA ASP A 336 -9.81 -6.88 -20.20
C ASP A 336 -9.54 -5.52 -19.56
N ARG A 337 -10.61 -4.83 -19.12
CA ARG A 337 -10.44 -3.47 -18.59
C ARG A 337 -11.44 -3.11 -17.51
N ILE A 338 -10.96 -2.31 -16.56
CA ILE A 338 -11.75 -1.61 -15.56
C ILE A 338 -11.64 -0.13 -15.89
N VAL A 339 -12.76 0.49 -16.29
CA VAL A 339 -12.84 1.90 -16.68
C VAL A 339 -13.48 2.68 -15.56
N ILE A 340 -12.78 3.68 -15.04
CA ILE A 340 -13.25 4.56 -13.96
C ILE A 340 -13.36 5.97 -14.51
N THR A 341 -14.50 6.61 -14.30
CA THR A 341 -14.80 7.97 -14.78
C THR A 341 -15.46 8.78 -13.67
N PRO A 342 -15.17 10.08 -13.54
CA PRO A 342 -15.97 10.94 -12.68
C PRO A 342 -17.37 11.06 -13.26
N MET A 343 -18.39 11.07 -12.40
CA MET A 343 -19.73 11.46 -12.81
C MET A 343 -19.75 12.98 -12.94
N THR A 344 -20.25 13.48 -14.07
CA THR A 344 -20.61 14.89 -14.14
C THR A 344 -21.75 15.12 -13.15
N SER A 345 -21.58 16.12 -12.29
CA SER A 345 -22.73 16.72 -11.61
C SER A 345 -23.52 17.45 -12.68
N ASP A 346 -24.46 16.74 -13.29
CA ASP A 346 -25.41 17.33 -14.24
C ASP A 346 -26.25 18.43 -13.57
#